data_AF-A0A2E0AHB7-F1
#
_entry.id   AF-A0A2E0AHB7-F1
#
_cell.length_a   1.000
_cell.length_b   1.000
_cell.length_c   1.000
_cell.angle_alpha   90.00
_cell.angle_beta   90.00
_cell.angle_gamma   90.00
#
_symmetry.space_group_name_H-M   'P 1'
#
loop_
_entity.id
_entity.type
_entity.pdbx_description
1 polymer ?
#
loop_
_entity_poly.entity_id
_entity_poly.type
_entity_poly.pdbx_seq_one_letter_code
_entity_poly.pdbx_strand_id
1 'polypeptide(L)'
;MTWKEDAKKHFIECQPAEGCGFLVEKGGNEFFYPCKNIASHVEEEVTFAIDPLDYAACEDSGADILAIIHSHVEGNADPSEADIKNCKLYMTDWYIYSIQDDNWCFLETD
;
A
#
# COMPACT_ATOMS: atom_id res chain seq x y z
N MET A 1 0.16 17.74 6.52
CA MET A 1 -0.62 16.51 6.30
C MET A 1 0.33 15.37 6.59
N THR A 2 -0.12 14.35 7.32
CA THR A 2 0.70 13.15 7.57
C THR A 2 0.62 12.23 6.36
N TRP A 3 1.61 11.36 6.15
CA TRP A 3 1.55 10.36 5.09
C TRP A 3 0.28 9.48 5.17
N LYS A 4 -0.23 9.23 6.39
CA LYS A 4 -1.49 8.49 6.61
C LYS A 4 -2.71 9.25 6.07
N GLU A 5 -2.76 10.57 6.24
CA GLU A 5 -3.85 11.39 5.70
C GLU A 5 -3.81 11.44 4.17
N ASP A 6 -2.62 11.51 3.58
CA ASP A 6 -2.44 11.49 2.12
C ASP A 6 -2.81 10.12 1.53
N ALA A 7 -2.39 9.03 2.19
CA ALA A 7 -2.77 7.67 1.82
C ALA A 7 -4.29 7.46 1.88
N LYS A 8 -4.94 7.88 2.97
CA LYS A 8 -6.41 7.79 3.11
C LYS A 8 -7.13 8.48 1.96
N LYS A 9 -6.69 9.66 1.55
CA LYS A 9 -7.32 10.39 0.43
C LYS A 9 -7.21 9.62 -0.88
N HIS A 10 -6.01 9.13 -1.19
CA HIS A 10 -5.78 8.29 -2.37
C HIS A 10 -6.67 7.04 -2.36
N PHE A 11 -6.81 6.38 -1.21
CA PHE A 11 -7.62 5.17 -1.07
C PHE A 11 -9.12 5.41 -1.32
N ILE A 12 -9.67 6.52 -0.82
CA ILE A 12 -11.05 6.93 -1.12
C ILE A 12 -11.25 7.20 -2.61
N GLU A 13 -10.26 7.79 -3.28
CA GLU A 13 -10.31 8.06 -4.73
C GLU A 13 -10.16 6.79 -5.59
N CYS A 14 -9.54 5.73 -5.05
CA CYS A 14 -9.36 4.45 -5.74
C CYS A 14 -10.58 3.53 -5.71
N GLN A 15 -11.56 3.78 -4.81
CA GLN A 15 -12.77 2.96 -4.72
C GLN A 15 -13.50 2.87 -6.08
N PRO A 16 -14.02 1.68 -6.47
CA PRO A 16 -14.21 0.49 -5.65
C PRO A 16 -13.00 -0.47 -5.59
N ALA A 17 -11.87 -0.13 -6.21
CA ALA A 17 -10.66 -0.93 -6.12
C ALA A 17 -9.85 -0.56 -4.87
N GLU A 18 -8.96 -1.45 -4.46
CA GLU A 18 -7.95 -1.11 -3.45
C GLU A 18 -6.97 -0.08 -4.02
N GLY A 19 -6.65 0.92 -3.22
CA GLY A 19 -5.51 1.80 -3.48
C GLY A 19 -4.23 1.21 -2.90
N CYS A 20 -3.11 1.50 -3.56
CA CYS A 20 -1.78 1.02 -3.16
C CYS A 20 -0.73 2.12 -3.31
N GLY A 21 0.41 1.95 -2.64
CA GLY A 21 1.54 2.87 -2.72
C GLY A 21 2.68 2.45 -1.80
N PHE A 22 3.64 3.35 -1.61
CA PHE A 22 4.79 3.14 -0.75
C PHE A 22 4.82 4.15 0.39
N LEU A 23 5.28 3.72 1.56
CA LEU A 23 5.89 4.61 2.53
C LEU A 23 7.34 4.80 2.12
N VAL A 24 7.76 6.04 1.93
CA VAL A 24 9.10 6.35 1.45
C VAL A 24 9.76 7.41 2.32
N GLU A 25 11.08 7.34 2.42
CA GLU A 25 11.92 8.33 3.10
C GLU A 25 12.78 9.09 2.10
N LYS A 26 12.84 10.41 2.25
CA LYS A 26 13.78 11.25 1.49
C LYS A 26 14.25 12.41 2.33
N GLY A 27 15.54 12.44 2.62
CA GLY A 27 16.15 13.52 3.39
C GLY A 27 15.63 13.57 4.83
N GLY A 28 15.40 12.41 5.43
CA GLY A 28 14.94 12.24 6.81
C GLY A 28 13.45 12.49 7.04
N ASN A 29 12.65 12.56 5.97
CA ASN A 29 11.21 12.77 6.06
C ASN A 29 10.45 11.65 5.35
N GLU A 30 9.44 11.12 6.03
CA GLU A 30 8.52 10.12 5.49
C GLU A 30 7.37 10.77 4.72
N PHE A 31 7.01 10.18 3.58
CA PHE A 31 5.85 10.57 2.79
C PHE A 31 5.20 9.35 2.13
N PHE A 32 3.92 9.50 1.79
CA PHE A 32 3.21 8.51 1.00
C PHE A 32 3.45 8.76 -0.49
N TYR A 33 3.86 7.71 -1.21
CA TYR A 33 3.98 7.72 -2.66
C TYR A 33 2.81 6.93 -3.27
N PRO A 34 1.79 7.60 -3.85
CA PRO A 34 0.64 6.92 -4.45
C PRO A 34 1.07 6.14 -5.69
N CYS A 35 0.58 4.91 -5.81
CA CYS A 35 0.79 4.08 -6.99
C CYS A 35 -0.54 3.68 -7.62
N LYS A 36 -0.48 3.36 -8.90
CA LYS A 36 -1.60 2.80 -9.65
C LYS A 36 -1.72 1.31 -9.37
N ASN A 37 -2.95 0.90 -9.04
CA ASN A 37 -3.32 -0.51 -9.00
C ASN A 37 -3.60 -1.00 -10.45
N ILE A 38 -2.83 -2.00 -10.91
CA ILE A 38 -2.96 -2.59 -12.25
C ILE A 38 -3.51 -4.03 -12.23
N ALA A 39 -4.01 -4.50 -11.09
CA ALA A 39 -4.70 -5.80 -11.03
C ALA A 39 -5.88 -5.81 -12.01
N SER A 40 -5.82 -6.69 -13.01
CA SER A 40 -6.75 -6.70 -14.15
C SER A 40 -7.96 -7.61 -13.96
N HIS A 41 -7.97 -8.42 -12.91
CA HIS A 41 -9.10 -9.25 -12.52
C HIS A 41 -9.11 -9.35 -10.99
N VAL A 42 -10.21 -8.96 -10.36
CA VAL A 42 -10.52 -9.33 -8.96
C VAL A 42 -10.88 -10.81 -8.96
N GLU A 43 -9.93 -11.68 -9.34
CA GLU A 43 -9.96 -13.04 -8.83
C GLU A 43 -9.60 -12.92 -7.34
N GLU A 44 -10.32 -13.64 -6.48
CA GLU A 44 -10.36 -13.45 -5.01
C GLU A 44 -8.98 -13.40 -4.31
N GLU A 45 -7.90 -13.77 -5.01
CA GLU A 45 -6.53 -13.87 -4.51
C GLU A 45 -5.64 -12.64 -4.82
N VAL A 46 -6.00 -11.77 -5.79
CA VAL A 46 -5.18 -10.59 -6.17
C VAL A 46 -6.04 -9.33 -6.23
N THR A 47 -6.11 -8.61 -5.11
CA THR A 47 -6.88 -7.37 -4.97
C THR A 47 -6.11 -6.12 -5.44
N PHE A 48 -4.77 -6.17 -5.43
CA PHE A 48 -3.93 -5.14 -6.03
C PHE A 48 -2.61 -5.65 -6.60
N ALA A 49 -2.07 -4.88 -7.55
CA ALA A 49 -0.70 -5.00 -8.02
C ALA A 49 -0.18 -3.59 -8.34
N ILE A 50 0.97 -3.22 -7.78
CA ILE A 50 1.58 -1.90 -8.03
C ILE A 50 2.12 -1.85 -9.46
N ASP A 51 1.83 -0.77 -10.19
CA ASP A 51 2.39 -0.52 -11.52
C ASP A 51 3.93 -0.51 -11.45
N PRO A 52 4.65 -1.37 -12.19
CA PRO A 52 6.10 -1.40 -12.18
C PRO A 52 6.74 -0.08 -12.64
N LEU A 53 6.02 0.75 -13.40
CA LEU A 53 6.50 2.08 -13.78
C LEU A 53 6.49 3.04 -12.59
N ASP A 54 5.52 2.92 -11.68
CA ASP A 54 5.48 3.74 -10.46
C ASP A 54 6.58 3.31 -9.48
N TYR A 55 6.84 2.00 -9.37
CA TYR A 55 7.98 1.49 -8.62
C TYR A 55 9.31 2.05 -9.14
N ALA A 56 9.56 1.94 -10.45
CA ALA A 56 10.78 2.46 -11.06
C ALA A 56 10.91 3.99 -10.89
N ALA A 57 9.82 4.74 -11.07
CA ALA A 57 9.83 6.19 -10.87
C ALA A 57 10.07 6.58 -9.40
N CYS A 58 9.57 5.78 -8.46
CA CYS A 58 9.84 5.96 -7.03
C CYS A 58 11.33 5.76 -6.71
N GLU A 59 11.93 4.66 -7.17
CA GLU A 59 13.36 4.39 -7.01
C GLU A 59 14.23 5.48 -7.66
N ASP A 60 13.92 5.88 -8.91
CA ASP A 60 14.64 6.93 -9.64
C ASP A 60 14.53 8.31 -8.97
N SER A 61 13.53 8.51 -8.11
CA SER A 61 13.40 9.74 -7.34
C SER A 61 14.48 9.88 -6.26
N GLY A 62 15.20 8.80 -5.94
CA GLY A 62 16.19 8.73 -4.85
C GLY A 62 15.56 8.74 -3.46
N ALA A 63 14.34 8.20 -3.34
CA ALA A 63 13.68 7.96 -2.07
C ALA A 63 13.83 6.48 -1.68
N ASP A 64 14.03 6.21 -0.39
CA ASP A 64 14.11 4.86 0.14
C ASP A 64 12.70 4.32 0.41
N ILE A 65 12.34 3.17 -0.15
CA ILE A 65 11.07 2.51 0.14
C ILE A 65 11.18 1.80 1.48
N LEU A 66 10.35 2.21 2.44
CA LEU A 66 10.30 1.66 3.79
C LEU A 66 9.25 0.56 3.95
N ALA A 67 8.09 0.75 3.33
CA ALA A 67 6.96 -0.16 3.45
C ALA A 67 6.04 -0.09 2.22
N ILE A 68 5.30 -1.17 1.98
CA ILE A 68 4.14 -1.18 1.08
C ILE A 68 2.92 -0.67 1.87
N ILE A 69 2.04 0.09 1.22
CA ILE A 69 0.79 0.55 1.83
C ILE A 69 -0.36 0.22 0.89
N HIS A 70 -1.42 -0.41 1.39
CA HIS A 70 -2.66 -0.61 0.64
C HIS A 70 -3.91 -0.44 1.50
N SER A 71 -5.07 -0.46 0.84
CA SER A 71 -6.37 -0.32 1.49
C SER A 71 -7.26 -1.54 1.27
N HIS A 72 -7.96 -2.00 2.30
CA HIS A 72 -9.15 -2.83 2.15
C HIS A 72 -10.39 -1.94 2.00
N VAL A 73 -11.15 -2.15 0.92
CA VAL A 73 -12.38 -1.38 0.65
C VAL A 73 -13.53 -1.84 1.55
N GLU A 74 -13.67 -3.16 1.70
CA GLU A 74 -14.62 -3.81 2.60
C GLU A 74 -13.86 -4.64 3.64
N GLY A 75 -14.41 -4.78 4.84
CA GLY A 75 -13.77 -5.53 5.92
C GLY A 75 -12.76 -4.73 6.73
N ASN A 76 -12.10 -5.40 7.67
CA ASN A 76 -11.18 -4.77 8.62
C ASN A 76 -9.76 -4.65 8.03
N ALA A 77 -8.84 -4.06 8.79
CA ALA A 77 -7.45 -3.90 8.38
C ALA A 77 -6.57 -5.14 8.64
N ASP A 78 -7.14 -6.25 9.12
CA ASP A 78 -6.35 -7.46 9.38
C ASP A 78 -5.79 -8.00 8.05
N PRO A 79 -4.52 -8.43 8.02
CA PRO A 79 -3.91 -8.90 6.79
C PRO A 79 -4.57 -10.19 6.30
N SER A 80 -4.85 -10.26 5.01
CA SER A 80 -5.28 -11.49 4.33
C SER A 80 -4.13 -12.51 4.25
N GLU A 81 -4.44 -13.75 3.86
CA GLU A 81 -3.42 -14.76 3.60
C GLU A 81 -2.44 -14.32 2.47
N ALA A 82 -2.94 -13.57 1.49
CA ALA A 82 -2.13 -13.03 0.41
C ALA A 82 -1.18 -11.94 0.92
N ASP A 83 -1.64 -11.05 1.81
CA ASP A 83 -0.82 -10.00 2.42
C ASP A 83 0.33 -10.60 3.24
N ILE A 84 0.03 -11.59 4.10
CA ILE A 84 1.05 -12.26 4.91
C ILE A 84 2.09 -12.94 4.03
N LYS A 85 1.65 -13.61 2.96
CA LYS A 85 2.55 -14.29 2.02
C LYS A 85 3.44 -13.30 1.25
N ASN A 86 2.86 -12.22 0.76
CA ASN A 86 3.58 -11.22 -0.03
C ASN A 86 4.53 -10.38 0.83
N CYS A 87 4.14 -10.00 2.04
CA CYS A 87 5.03 -9.35 3.01
C CYS A 87 6.32 -10.16 3.22
N LYS A 88 6.18 -11.47 3.44
CA LYS A 88 7.33 -12.39 3.57
C LYS A 88 8.13 -12.56 2.29
N LEU A 89 7.46 -12.63 1.14
CA LEU A 89 8.11 -12.82 -0.15
C LEU A 89 8.97 -11.62 -0.55
N TYR A 90 8.46 -10.40 -0.34
CA TYR A 90 9.13 -9.16 -0.72
C TYR A 90 10.05 -8.60 0.36
N MET A 91 10.03 -9.18 1.56
CA MET A 91 10.87 -8.77 2.69
C MET A 91 10.79 -7.26 2.96
N THR A 92 9.57 -6.72 2.97
CA THR A 92 9.28 -5.29 3.10
C THR A 92 8.05 -5.16 3.98
N ASP A 93 8.03 -4.23 4.94
CA ASP A 93 6.91 -4.03 5.87
C ASP A 93 5.64 -3.54 5.18
N TRP A 94 4.48 -3.77 5.78
CA TRP A 94 3.19 -3.41 5.20
C TRP A 94 2.34 -2.59 6.17
N TYR A 95 1.67 -1.57 5.63
CA TYR A 95 0.59 -0.85 6.29
C TYR A 95 -0.72 -1.08 5.53
N ILE A 96 -1.72 -1.59 6.25
CA ILE A 96 -3.03 -1.90 5.69
C ILE A 96 -4.05 -0.95 6.30
N TYR A 97 -4.84 -0.28 5.47
CA TYR A 97 -5.91 0.60 5.92
C TYR A 97 -7.28 0.03 5.59
N SER A 98 -8.15 -0.11 6.58
CA SER A 98 -9.58 -0.35 6.31
C SER A 98 -10.28 0.96 6.04
N ILE A 99 -10.87 1.08 4.84
CA ILE A 99 -11.75 2.20 4.52
C ILE A 99 -13.03 2.13 5.37
N GLN A 100 -13.57 0.93 5.56
CA GLN A 100 -14.83 0.71 6.27
C GLN A 100 -14.74 1.04 7.76
N ASP A 101 -13.68 0.58 8.43
CA ASP A 101 -13.51 0.70 9.88
C ASP A 101 -12.68 1.93 10.29
N ASP A 102 -12.12 2.65 9.32
CA ASP A 102 -11.19 3.79 9.52
C ASP A 102 -10.08 3.47 10.53
N ASN A 103 -9.35 2.37 10.27
CA ASN A 103 -8.24 1.95 11.09
C ASN A 103 -7.07 1.39 10.27
N TRP A 104 -5.92 1.29 10.93
CA TRP A 104 -4.68 0.81 10.34
C TRP A 104 -4.22 -0.46 11.04
N CYS A 105 -3.65 -1.37 10.26
CA CYS A 105 -2.84 -2.49 10.74
C CYS A 105 -1.42 -2.33 10.20
N PHE A 106 -0.44 -2.73 11.02
CA PHE A 106 0.96 -2.82 10.63
C PHE A 106 1.38 -4.28 10.64
N LEU A 107 1.96 -4.72 9.54
CA LEU A 107 2.47 -6.06 9.35
C LEU A 107 3.98 -5.95 9.14
N GLU A 108 4.74 -6.31 10.17
CA GLU A 108 6.20 -6.36 10.16
C GLU A 108 6.69 -7.55 9.32
N THR A 109 7.77 -7.32 8.60
CA THR A 109 8.53 -8.37 7.93
C THR A 109 9.37 -9.13 8.96
N ASP A 110 9.13 -10.45 9.07
CA ASP A 110 9.91 -11.37 9.89
C ASP A 110 11.40 -11.46 9.48
#